data_AF-A0AAV2BD33-F1
#
_entry.id   AF-A0AAV2BD33-F1
#
_cell.length_a   1.000
_cell.length_b   1.000
_cell.length_c   1.000
_cell.angle_alpha   90.00
_cell.angle_beta   90.00
_cell.angle_gamma   90.00
#
_symmetry.space_group_name_H-M   'P 1'
#
loop_
_entity.id
_entity.type
_entity.pdbx_description
1 polymer ?
#
loop_
_entity_poly.entity_id
_entity_poly.type
_entity_poly.pdbx_seq_one_letter_code
_entity_poly.pdbx_strand_id
1 'polypeptide(L)'
;MSLLNLPDDVLEKILSYISYDEVSRCRLVCRRINYVSKRVLNRGFHKVERYHAQCLRQVKSQLPRRESERRKHPLARHCDILTAVETRLSLLGMTFMKFIEMNLCCFIPGKVLDEIYKVLRYVTSEQTPVRAHEVLQELRDLSSMAMEHFDEKISPAFRKRKESGPKIVTGISIFARKFLLN
;
A
#
# COMPACT_ATOMS: atom_id res chain seq x y z
N MET A 1 18.23 -11.70 26.85
CA MET A 1 17.92 -10.61 25.89
C MET A 1 16.57 -10.89 25.27
N SER A 2 15.57 -10.02 25.46
CA SER A 2 14.27 -10.15 24.79
C SER A 2 14.27 -9.35 23.49
N LEU A 3 13.65 -9.87 22.43
CA LEU A 3 13.42 -9.15 21.17
C LEU A 3 12.78 -7.77 21.41
N LEU A 4 11.89 -7.70 22.40
CA LEU A 4 11.19 -6.48 22.78
C LEU A 4 12.06 -5.45 23.50
N ASN A 5 13.34 -5.70 23.74
CA ASN A 5 14.26 -4.72 24.32
C ASN A 5 15.10 -4.01 23.25
N LEU A 6 15.02 -4.44 21.98
CA LEU A 6 15.73 -3.79 20.89
C LEU A 6 15.17 -2.39 20.61
N PRO A 7 16.00 -1.44 20.14
CA PRO A 7 15.51 -0.15 19.66
C PRO A 7 14.51 -0.30 18.51
N ASP A 8 13.61 0.66 18.36
CA ASP A 8 12.55 0.60 17.35
C ASP A 8 13.10 0.52 15.93
N ASP A 9 14.22 1.20 15.61
CA ASP A 9 14.84 1.14 14.28
C ASP A 9 15.37 -0.27 13.96
N VAL A 10 15.83 -1.01 14.96
CA VAL A 10 16.27 -2.41 14.79
C VAL A 10 15.05 -3.30 14.53
N LEU A 11 13.95 -3.09 15.25
CA LEU A 11 12.71 -3.81 15.01
C LEU A 11 12.12 -3.49 13.62
N GLU A 12 12.14 -2.22 13.20
CA GLU A 12 11.75 -1.84 11.83
C GLU A 12 12.63 -2.53 10.80
N LYS A 13 13.94 -2.61 11.04
CA LYS A 13 14.88 -3.28 10.15
C LYS A 13 14.59 -4.78 10.05
N ILE A 14 14.31 -5.45 11.17
CA ILE A 14 13.89 -6.86 11.18
C ILE A 14 12.60 -7.04 10.37
N LEU A 15 11.59 -6.21 10.63
CA LEU A 15 10.31 -6.26 9.91
C LEU A 15 10.45 -5.94 8.41
N SER A 16 11.54 -5.29 7.98
CA SER A 16 11.78 -5.02 6.55
C SER A 16 12.20 -6.25 5.74
N TYR A 17 12.50 -7.38 6.39
CA TYR A 17 12.85 -8.65 5.73
C TYR A 17 11.66 -9.58 5.49
N ILE A 18 10.48 -9.21 5.97
CA ILE A 18 9.23 -9.95 5.75
C ILE A 18 8.29 -9.12 4.85
N SER A 19 7.27 -9.76 4.28
CA SER A 19 6.32 -9.08 3.40
C SER A 19 5.47 -8.05 4.17
N TYR A 20 4.91 -7.06 3.48
CA TYR A 20 4.02 -6.10 4.12
C TYR A 20 2.74 -6.77 4.66
N ASP A 21 2.27 -7.83 4.01
CA ASP A 21 1.20 -8.69 4.52
C ASP A 21 1.58 -9.34 5.86
N GLU A 22 2.80 -9.88 5.98
CA GLU A 22 3.32 -10.41 7.25
C GLU A 22 3.46 -9.31 8.31
N VAL A 23 4.00 -8.14 7.97
CA VAL A 23 4.06 -6.97 8.87
C VAL A 23 2.68 -6.58 9.37
N SER A 24 1.67 -6.67 8.50
CA SER A 24 0.27 -6.39 8.86
C SER A 24 -0.26 -7.39 9.89
N ARG A 25 0.06 -8.67 9.75
CA ARG A 25 -0.27 -9.72 10.74
C ARG A 25 0.47 -9.52 12.07
N CYS A 26 1.75 -9.11 12.03
CA CYS A 26 2.55 -8.86 13.24
C CYS A 26 1.92 -7.83 14.19
N ARG A 27 1.04 -6.95 13.69
CA ARG A 27 0.33 -5.96 14.52
C ARG A 27 -0.53 -6.58 15.62
N LEU A 28 -0.90 -7.85 15.49
CA LEU A 28 -1.69 -8.58 16.49
C LEU A 28 -0.86 -9.17 17.62
N VAL A 29 0.47 -9.18 17.50
CA VAL A 29 1.37 -9.85 18.46
C VAL A 29 1.39 -9.13 19.80
N CYS A 30 1.76 -7.84 19.82
CA CYS A 30 1.75 -7.03 21.04
C CYS A 30 1.70 -5.53 20.73
N ARG A 31 1.51 -4.68 21.77
CA ARG A 31 1.41 -3.22 21.61
C ARG A 31 2.65 -2.60 20.97
N ARG A 32 3.84 -3.06 21.36
CA ARG A 32 5.11 -2.55 20.81
C ARG A 32 5.27 -2.92 19.34
N ILE A 33 5.07 -4.19 18.98
CA ILE A 33 5.15 -4.62 17.58
C ILE A 33 4.07 -3.94 16.73
N ASN A 34 2.85 -3.75 17.25
CA ASN A 34 1.83 -2.96 16.56
C ASN A 34 2.33 -1.54 16.25
N TYR A 35 2.94 -0.85 17.22
CA TYR A 35 3.48 0.49 16.99
C TYR A 35 4.54 0.51 15.88
N VAL A 36 5.50 -0.41 15.92
CA VAL A 36 6.59 -0.49 14.93
C VAL A 36 6.05 -0.91 13.55
N SER A 37 5.22 -1.95 13.46
CA SER A 37 4.59 -2.39 12.20
C SER A 37 3.80 -1.27 11.53
N LYS A 38 3.12 -0.42 12.30
CA LYS A 38 2.41 0.74 11.74
C LYS A 38 3.36 1.71 11.04
N ARG A 39 4.50 2.01 11.66
CA ARG A 39 5.53 2.88 11.07
C ARG A 39 6.08 2.27 9.78
N VAL A 40 6.35 0.96 9.78
CA VAL A 40 6.83 0.22 8.59
C VAL A 40 5.83 0.30 7.44
N LEU A 41 4.54 0.05 7.71
CA LEU A 41 3.48 0.10 6.69
C LEU A 41 3.31 1.51 6.11
N ASN A 42 3.18 2.54 6.96
CA ASN A 42 3.05 3.93 6.52
C ASN A 42 4.24 4.39 5.67
N ARG A 43 5.47 4.10 6.12
CA ARG A 43 6.68 4.37 5.34
C ARG A 43 6.71 3.55 4.05
N GLY A 44 6.16 2.33 4.06
CA GLY A 44 6.05 1.45 2.90
C GLY A 44 5.26 2.06 1.75
N PHE A 45 4.12 2.67 2.05
CA PHE A 45 3.30 3.35 1.03
C PHE A 45 4.06 4.51 0.36
N HIS A 46 4.66 5.39 1.15
CA HIS A 46 5.49 6.48 0.59
C HIS A 46 6.74 6.01 -0.15
N LYS A 47 7.30 4.86 0.23
CA LYS A 47 8.42 4.25 -0.52
C LYS A 47 7.94 3.75 -1.88
N VAL A 48 6.78 3.08 -1.95
CA VAL A 48 6.28 2.55 -3.21
C VAL A 48 5.81 3.65 -4.17
N GLU A 49 5.22 4.74 -3.65
CA GLU A 49 4.88 5.92 -4.46
C GLU A 49 6.11 6.53 -5.11
N ARG A 50 7.19 6.73 -4.34
CA ARG A 50 8.46 7.26 -4.87
C ARG A 50 9.10 6.33 -5.89
N TYR A 51 9.09 5.03 -5.62
CA TYR A 51 9.64 4.03 -6.54
C TYR A 51 8.85 3.97 -7.86
N HIS A 52 7.52 3.93 -7.79
CA HIS A 52 6.65 4.02 -8.96
C HIS A 52 6.93 5.29 -9.78
N ALA A 53 7.02 6.45 -9.12
CA ALA A 53 7.26 7.72 -9.80
C ALA A 53 8.62 7.73 -10.53
N GLN A 54 9.64 7.07 -9.96
CA GLN A 54 10.93 6.88 -10.61
C GLN A 54 10.79 6.01 -11.87
N CYS A 55 10.14 4.84 -11.77
CA CYS A 55 9.90 3.95 -12.91
C CYS A 55 9.14 4.67 -14.04
N LEU A 56 8.08 5.40 -13.70
CA LEU A 56 7.26 6.11 -14.67
C LEU A 56 8.04 7.23 -15.38
N ARG A 57 8.84 8.01 -14.64
CA ARG A 57 9.72 9.04 -15.23
C ARG A 57 10.74 8.42 -16.19
N GLN A 58 11.38 7.32 -15.78
CA GLN A 58 12.37 6.62 -16.61
C GLN A 58 11.77 6.13 -17.92
N VAL A 59 10.57 5.52 -17.88
CA VAL A 59 9.87 5.05 -19.08
C VAL A 59 9.43 6.24 -19.94
N LYS A 60 8.74 7.24 -19.36
CA LYS A 60 8.24 8.42 -20.12
C LYS A 60 9.36 9.19 -20.80
N SER A 61 10.56 9.26 -20.22
CA SER A 61 11.71 9.95 -20.81
C SER A 61 12.23 9.32 -22.11
N GLN A 62 11.94 8.04 -22.34
CA GLN A 62 12.35 7.29 -23.53
C GLN A 62 11.26 7.22 -24.60
N LEU A 63 10.04 7.67 -24.29
CA LEU A 63 8.93 7.62 -25.23
C LEU A 63 8.98 8.81 -26.21
N PRO A 64 8.58 8.59 -27.47
CA PRO A 64 8.40 9.69 -28.42
C PRO A 64 7.29 10.64 -27.97
N ARG A 65 7.42 11.91 -28.39
CA ARG A 65 6.45 12.97 -28.06
C ARG A 65 5.11 12.76 -28.76
N ARG A 66 5.11 12.23 -29.99
CA ARG A 66 3.89 11.99 -30.77
C ARG A 66 3.21 10.70 -30.34
N GLU A 67 1.90 10.78 -30.09
CA GLU A 67 1.09 9.66 -29.62
C GLU A 67 1.06 8.48 -30.63
N SER A 68 1.01 8.78 -31.94
CA SER A 68 1.01 7.75 -32.98
C SER A 68 2.30 6.92 -33.02
N GLU A 69 3.43 7.54 -32.70
CA GLU A 69 4.74 6.86 -32.57
C GLU A 69 4.83 6.12 -31.25
N ARG A 70 4.28 6.71 -30.18
CA ARG A 70 4.27 6.10 -28.84
C ARG A 70 3.56 4.76 -28.85
N ARG A 71 2.40 4.65 -29.48
CA ARG A 71 1.62 3.40 -29.55
C ARG A 71 2.37 2.23 -30.20
N LYS A 72 3.36 2.52 -31.04
CA LYS A 72 4.20 1.52 -31.72
C LYS A 72 5.50 1.23 -30.96
N HIS A 73 5.81 2.01 -29.92
CA HIS A 73 7.07 1.90 -29.19
C HIS A 73 7.05 0.68 -28.25
N PRO A 74 8.17 -0.06 -28.09
CA PRO A 74 8.24 -1.21 -27.19
C PRO A 74 7.82 -0.91 -25.74
N LEU A 75 8.18 0.29 -25.24
CA LEU A 75 7.83 0.75 -23.88
C LEU A 75 6.41 1.29 -23.72
N ALA A 76 5.59 1.33 -24.77
CA ALA A 76 4.21 1.84 -24.68
C ALA A 76 3.43 1.08 -23.60
N ARG A 77 3.54 -0.25 -23.62
CA ARG A 77 2.83 -1.12 -22.69
C ARG A 77 3.32 -0.95 -21.25
N HIS A 78 4.63 -0.78 -21.04
CA HIS A 78 5.18 -0.45 -19.73
C HIS A 78 4.58 0.83 -19.18
N CYS A 79 4.48 1.87 -20.02
CA CYS A 79 3.89 3.15 -19.64
C CYS A 79 2.40 3.01 -19.29
N ASP A 80 1.64 2.22 -20.04
CA ASP A 80 0.21 1.97 -19.77
C ASP A 80 0.02 1.28 -18.42
N ILE A 81 0.81 0.24 -18.14
CA ILE A 81 0.75 -0.47 -16.85
C ILE A 81 1.12 0.46 -15.70
N LEU A 82 2.23 1.21 -15.82
CA LEU A 82 2.66 2.15 -14.77
C LEU A 82 1.64 3.27 -14.55
N THR A 83 0.98 3.78 -15.59
CA THR A 83 -0.08 4.79 -15.46
C THR A 83 -1.31 4.21 -14.76
N ALA A 84 -1.66 2.95 -15.02
CA ALA A 84 -2.74 2.28 -14.31
C ALA A 84 -2.37 2.01 -12.84
N VAL A 85 -1.13 1.68 -12.52
CA VAL A 85 -0.62 1.60 -11.13
C VAL A 85 -0.70 2.97 -10.44
N GLU A 86 -0.34 4.06 -11.13
CA GLU A 86 -0.44 5.44 -10.62
C GLU A 86 -1.87 5.77 -10.18
N THR A 87 -2.85 5.33 -10.97
CA THR A 87 -4.27 5.52 -10.67
C THR A 87 -4.66 4.75 -9.41
N ARG A 88 -4.21 3.51 -9.24
CA ARG A 88 -4.48 2.73 -8.02
C ARG A 88 -3.81 3.33 -6.79
N LEU A 89 -2.56 3.77 -6.90
CA LEU A 89 -1.85 4.47 -5.82
C LEU A 89 -2.58 5.75 -5.41
N SER A 90 -3.04 6.55 -6.39
CA SER A 90 -3.78 7.79 -6.12
C SER A 90 -5.10 7.52 -5.40
N LEU A 91 -5.86 6.50 -5.81
CA LEU A 91 -7.11 6.11 -5.15
C LEU A 91 -6.86 5.66 -3.71
N LEU A 92 -5.87 4.78 -3.48
CA LEU A 92 -5.47 4.36 -2.14
C LEU A 92 -5.04 5.58 -1.28
N GLY A 93 -4.27 6.50 -1.87
CA GLY A 93 -3.85 7.74 -1.23
C GLY A 93 -5.03 8.59 -0.78
N MET A 94 -6.00 8.83 -1.68
CA MET A 94 -7.22 9.58 -1.38
C MET A 94 -8.07 8.91 -0.29
N THR A 95 -8.13 7.58 -0.26
CA THR A 95 -8.90 6.84 0.77
C THR A 95 -8.22 6.92 2.15
N PHE A 96 -6.91 6.69 2.22
CA PHE A 96 -6.25 6.41 3.51
C PHE A 96 -5.45 7.59 4.08
N MET A 97 -4.79 8.40 3.25
CA MET A 97 -3.72 9.30 3.73
C MET A 97 -4.20 10.33 4.73
N LYS A 98 -5.36 10.94 4.49
CA LYS A 98 -5.96 11.89 5.43
C LYS A 98 -6.13 11.30 6.84
N PHE A 99 -6.54 10.04 6.94
CA PHE A 99 -6.76 9.39 8.24
C PHE A 99 -5.46 8.94 8.90
N ILE A 100 -4.45 8.59 8.09
CA ILE A 100 -3.10 8.26 8.55
C ILE A 100 -2.42 9.51 9.14
N GLU A 101 -2.48 10.65 8.44
CA GLU A 101 -1.92 11.92 8.88
C GLU A 101 -2.59 12.44 10.17
N MET A 102 -3.89 12.21 10.32
CA MET A 102 -4.62 12.50 11.55
C MET A 102 -4.37 11.47 12.68
N ASN A 103 -3.46 10.51 12.50
CA ASN A 103 -3.19 9.39 13.42
C ASN A 103 -4.45 8.57 13.81
N LEU A 104 -5.50 8.58 12.99
CA LEU A 104 -6.75 7.85 13.24
C LEU A 104 -6.60 6.37 12.87
N CYS A 105 -5.79 6.06 11.86
CA CYS A 105 -5.52 4.70 11.45
C CYS A 105 -4.09 4.53 10.94
N CYS A 106 -3.68 3.28 10.80
CA CYS A 106 -2.57 2.86 9.96
C CYS A 106 -3.11 1.68 9.16
N PHE A 107 -4.11 1.98 8.34
CA PHE A 107 -4.76 0.98 7.52
C PHE A 107 -4.14 1.05 6.14
N ILE A 108 -2.96 0.45 6.01
CA ILE A 108 -2.42 0.12 4.72
C ILE A 108 -2.58 -1.39 4.57
N PRO A 109 -3.35 -1.85 3.58
CA PRO A 109 -3.48 -3.27 3.28
C PRO A 109 -2.11 -3.80 2.83
N GLY A 110 -1.37 -4.45 3.73
CA GLY A 110 0.00 -4.91 3.45
C GLY A 110 0.10 -5.75 2.18
N LYS A 111 -0.87 -6.64 1.96
CA LYS A 111 -0.97 -7.44 0.74
C LYS A 111 -1.08 -6.61 -0.54
N VAL A 112 -1.73 -5.45 -0.51
CA VAL A 112 -1.79 -4.53 -1.66
C VAL A 112 -0.42 -3.91 -1.92
N LEU A 113 0.34 -3.53 -0.87
CA LEU A 113 1.72 -3.04 -1.06
C LEU A 113 2.60 -4.10 -1.72
N ASP A 114 2.51 -5.35 -1.23
CA ASP A 114 3.24 -6.47 -1.81
C ASP A 114 2.90 -6.66 -3.30
N GLU A 115 1.61 -6.60 -3.64
CA GLU A 115 1.16 -6.73 -5.03
C GLU A 115 1.61 -5.55 -5.91
N ILE A 116 1.62 -4.32 -5.39
CA ILE A 116 2.18 -3.18 -6.14
C ILE A 116 3.66 -3.41 -6.42
N TYR A 117 4.46 -3.83 -5.43
CA TYR A 117 5.87 -4.12 -5.67
C TYR A 117 6.08 -5.27 -6.65
N LYS A 118 5.24 -6.32 -6.61
CA LYS A 118 5.26 -7.43 -7.59
C LYS A 118 5.02 -6.91 -9.01
N VAL A 119 3.98 -6.09 -9.22
CA VAL A 119 3.71 -5.47 -10.53
C VAL A 119 4.86 -4.56 -10.98
N LEU A 120 5.37 -3.69 -10.10
CA LEU A 120 6.46 -2.77 -10.44
C LEU A 120 7.75 -3.51 -10.79
N ARG A 121 8.10 -4.57 -10.06
CA ARG A 121 9.25 -5.43 -10.38
C ARG A 121 9.06 -6.14 -11.71
N TYR A 122 7.87 -6.72 -11.94
CA TYR A 122 7.53 -7.38 -13.20
C TYR A 122 7.70 -6.45 -14.41
N VAL A 123 7.11 -5.24 -14.35
CA VAL A 123 7.20 -4.27 -15.45
C VAL A 123 8.63 -3.77 -15.66
N THR A 124 9.45 -3.71 -14.62
CA THR A 124 10.84 -3.24 -14.75
C THR A 124 11.80 -4.31 -15.23
N SER A 125 11.50 -5.61 -15.01
CA SER A 125 12.34 -6.72 -15.47
C SER A 125 11.96 -7.26 -16.85
N GLU A 126 10.69 -7.16 -17.24
CA GLU A 126 10.17 -7.78 -18.46
C GLU A 126 10.34 -6.89 -19.70
N GLN A 127 10.89 -7.45 -20.78
CA GLN A 127 11.08 -6.71 -22.03
C GLN A 127 9.76 -6.55 -22.79
N THR A 128 8.88 -7.55 -22.71
CA THR A 128 7.57 -7.56 -23.38
C THR A 128 6.48 -7.96 -22.39
N PRO A 129 6.05 -7.05 -21.49
CA PRO A 129 5.08 -7.37 -20.46
C PRO A 129 3.77 -7.82 -21.09
N VAL A 130 3.03 -8.69 -20.41
CA VAL A 130 1.69 -9.10 -20.87
C VAL A 130 0.73 -7.89 -20.76
N ARG A 131 -0.45 -8.00 -21.36
CA ARG A 131 -1.43 -6.91 -21.39
C ARG A 131 -1.75 -6.43 -19.98
N ALA A 132 -1.94 -5.12 -19.84
CA ALA A 132 -2.12 -4.48 -18.53
C ALA A 132 -3.27 -5.06 -17.70
N HIS A 133 -4.36 -5.51 -18.33
CA HIS A 133 -5.49 -6.11 -17.62
C HIS A 133 -5.12 -7.39 -16.85
N GLU A 134 -4.28 -8.26 -17.42
CA GLU A 134 -3.84 -9.51 -16.79
C GLU A 134 -2.90 -9.24 -15.63
N VAL A 135 -1.93 -8.33 -15.83
CA VAL A 135 -0.94 -7.96 -14.81
C VAL A 135 -1.57 -7.26 -13.62
N LEU A 136 -2.62 -6.46 -13.86
CA LEU A 136 -3.21 -5.58 -12.84
C LEU A 136 -4.46 -6.16 -12.17
N GLN A 137 -4.93 -7.33 -12.58
CA GLN A 137 -6.19 -7.88 -12.07
C GLN A 137 -6.16 -8.03 -10.54
N GLU A 138 -5.16 -8.75 -10.02
CA GLU A 138 -5.01 -8.97 -8.57
C GLU A 138 -4.82 -7.64 -7.82
N LEU A 139 -4.00 -6.73 -8.36
CA LEU A 139 -3.82 -5.40 -7.77
C LEU A 139 -5.15 -4.66 -7.68
N ARG A 140 -5.96 -4.64 -8.75
CA ARG A 140 -7.26 -3.96 -8.79
C ARG A 140 -8.21 -4.56 -7.75
N ASP A 141 -8.34 -5.88 -7.73
CA ASP A 141 -9.25 -6.58 -6.82
C ASP A 141 -8.89 -6.30 -5.36
N LEU A 142 -7.61 -6.50 -4.99
CA LEU A 142 -7.14 -6.27 -3.62
C LEU A 142 -7.32 -4.80 -3.18
N SER A 143 -7.00 -3.85 -4.06
CA SER A 143 -7.13 -2.43 -3.70
C SER A 143 -8.60 -1.98 -3.66
N SER A 144 -9.49 -2.53 -4.49
CA SER A 144 -10.93 -2.20 -4.43
C SER A 144 -11.55 -2.75 -3.15
N MET A 145 -11.29 -4.02 -2.83
CA MET A 145 -11.75 -4.63 -1.57
C MET A 145 -11.27 -3.84 -0.35
N ALA A 146 -10.02 -3.37 -0.36
CA ALA A 146 -9.49 -2.58 0.75
C ALA A 146 -10.19 -1.22 0.90
N MET A 147 -10.45 -0.52 -0.21
CA MET A 147 -11.13 0.78 -0.18
C MET A 147 -12.60 0.64 0.23
N GLU A 148 -13.33 -0.32 -0.35
CA GLU A 148 -14.73 -0.61 0.01
C GLU A 148 -14.87 -0.96 1.49
N HIS A 149 -14.00 -1.83 2.00
CA HIS A 149 -14.00 -2.18 3.41
C HIS A 149 -13.76 -0.96 4.31
N PHE A 150 -12.85 -0.07 3.90
CA PHE A 150 -12.57 1.15 4.63
C PHE A 150 -13.78 2.08 4.65
N ASP A 151 -14.37 2.35 3.51
CA ASP A 151 -15.50 3.28 3.39
C ASP A 151 -16.76 2.75 4.09
N GLU A 152 -17.03 1.46 4.00
CA GLU A 152 -18.21 0.88 4.64
C GLU A 152 -18.08 0.65 6.14
N LYS A 153 -16.90 0.21 6.59
CA LYS A 153 -16.75 -0.31 7.96
C LYS A 153 -15.90 0.62 8.82
N ILE A 154 -14.81 1.19 8.27
CA ILE A 154 -13.81 1.92 9.06
C ILE A 154 -14.17 3.40 9.19
N SER A 155 -14.31 4.10 8.07
CA SER A 155 -14.56 5.54 7.99
C SER A 155 -15.78 5.99 8.83
N PRO A 156 -16.93 5.27 8.81
CA PRO A 156 -18.10 5.63 9.62
C PRO A 156 -17.84 5.52 11.13
N ALA A 157 -17.01 4.56 11.55
CA ALA A 157 -16.66 4.37 12.95
C ALA A 157 -15.82 5.55 13.50
N PHE A 158 -15.05 6.23 12.66
CA PHE A 158 -14.35 7.46 13.05
C PHE A 158 -15.28 8.65 13.18
N ARG A 159 -16.31 8.75 12.32
CA ARG A 159 -17.30 9.85 12.37
C ARG A 159 -18.17 9.76 13.63
N LYS A 160 -18.71 8.58 13.94
CA LYS A 160 -19.52 8.35 15.15
C LYS A 160 -18.78 8.68 16.47
N ARG A 161 -17.45 8.55 16.50
CA ARG A 161 -16.63 8.93 17.66
C ARG A 161 -16.49 10.44 17.84
N LYS A 162 -16.45 11.22 16.75
CA LYS A 162 -16.39 12.69 16.86
C LYS A 162 -17.68 13.25 17.48
N GLU A 163 -18.81 12.60 17.25
CA GLU A 163 -20.13 13.00 17.78
C GLU A 163 -20.36 12.57 19.24
N SER A 164 -19.59 11.61 19.78
CA SER A 164 -19.80 11.02 21.11
C SER A 164 -18.76 11.41 22.19
N GLY A 165 -17.89 12.38 21.91
CA GLY A 165 -16.87 12.86 22.85
C GLY A 165 -15.71 11.86 23.07
N PRO A 166 -14.58 12.31 23.66
CA PRO A 166 -13.33 11.54 23.67
C PRO A 166 -13.38 10.40 24.69
N LYS A 167 -13.86 9.23 24.28
CA LYS A 167 -13.52 7.97 24.96
C LYS A 167 -12.20 7.45 24.39
N ILE A 168 -11.12 7.57 25.17
CA ILE A 168 -9.84 6.90 24.95
C ILE A 168 -10.11 5.40 24.99
N VAL A 169 -10.36 4.81 23.82
CA VAL A 169 -10.37 3.36 23.67
C VAL A 169 -9.07 3.00 22.99
N THR A 170 -8.22 2.27 23.72
CA THR A 170 -7.13 1.47 23.18
C THR A 170 -7.69 0.50 22.13
N GLY A 171 -7.86 0.99 20.89
CA GLY A 171 -8.55 0.33 19.79
C GLY A 171 -7.71 -0.77 19.15
N ILE A 172 -7.41 -1.83 19.90
CA ILE A 172 -6.73 -3.01 19.37
C ILE A 172 -7.71 -4.13 18.97
N SER A 173 -8.93 -4.26 19.52
CA SER A 173 -9.53 -5.60 19.50
C SER A 173 -10.64 -5.94 18.50
N ILE A 174 -11.21 -5.01 17.72
CA ILE A 174 -12.43 -5.36 16.93
C ILE A 174 -12.20 -5.24 15.41
N PHE A 175 -11.37 -4.30 14.97
CA PHE A 175 -11.24 -4.03 13.54
C PHE A 175 -10.22 -4.92 12.82
N ALA A 176 -9.17 -5.32 13.51
CA ALA A 176 -8.07 -6.08 12.93
C ALA A 176 -8.41 -7.55 12.65
N ARG A 177 -9.45 -8.12 13.28
CA ARG A 177 -9.80 -9.53 13.11
C ARG A 177 -10.39 -9.87 11.75
N LYS A 178 -11.03 -8.93 11.04
CA LYS A 178 -11.75 -9.26 9.80
C LYS A 178 -10.93 -9.12 8.52
N PHE A 179 -9.84 -8.34 8.55
CA PHE A 179 -8.95 -8.10 7.39
C PHE A 179 -7.59 -8.83 7.50
N LEU A 180 -7.25 -9.39 8.66
CA LEU A 180 -6.02 -10.19 8.86
C LEU A 180 -6.27 -11.71 8.84
N LEU A 181 -7.53 -12.15 8.69
CA LEU A 181 -7.94 -13.56 8.75
C LEU A 181 -8.89 -13.98 7.61
N ASN A 182 -9.01 -13.20 6.53
CA ASN A 182 -9.52 -13.67 5.24
C ASN A 182 -8.65 -13.12 4.13
#